data_AF-A0A940PWI0-F1
#
_entry.id   AF-A0A940PWI0-F1
#
_cell.length_a   1.000
_cell.length_b   1.000
_cell.length_c   1.000
_cell.angle_alpha   90.00
_cell.angle_beta   90.00
_cell.angle_gamma   90.00
#
_symmetry.space_group_name_H-M   'P 1'
#
loop_
_entity.id
_entity.type
_entity.pdbx_description
1 polymer ?
#
loop_
_entity_poly.entity_id
_entity_poly.type
_entity_poly.pdbx_seq_one_letter_code
_entity_poly.pdbx_strand_id
1 'polypeptide(L)' 'MIRISAIITFVLSSNALVAQSLQPAPRLVVNITVDQLRTDYIEQFSALYSSDGFKRLLTEGTVYEAAAYPFKNVDRASA' A
#
# COMPACT_ATOMS: atom_id res chain seq x y z
N MET A 1 -47.17 2.98 -12.32
CA MET A 1 -46.22 2.01 -12.94
C MET A 1 -45.30 2.67 -13.96
N ILE A 2 -45.81 3.45 -14.93
CA ILE A 2 -45.00 4.13 -15.97
C ILE A 2 -43.93 5.09 -15.43
N ARG A 3 -44.20 5.79 -14.31
CA ARG A 3 -43.26 6.75 -13.70
C ARG A 3 -41.99 6.12 -13.11
N ILE A 4 -42.11 4.92 -12.52
CA ILE A 4 -40.98 4.21 -11.91
C ILE A 4 -40.06 3.67 -13.01
N SER A 5 -40.65 3.17 -14.10
CA SER A 5 -39.91 2.69 -15.26
C SER A 5 -39.07 3.79 -15.91
N ALA A 6 -39.60 5.01 -16.02
CA ALA A 6 -38.87 6.15 -16.59
C ALA A 6 -37.65 6.58 -15.75
N ILE A 7 -37.73 6.48 -14.42
CA ILE A 7 -36.61 6.81 -13.51
C ILE A 7 -35.50 5.77 -13.64
N ILE A 8 -35.85 4.48 -13.72
CA ILE A 8 -34.88 3.40 -13.89
C ILE A 8 -34.14 3.56 -15.23
N THR A 9 -34.85 3.87 -16.32
CA THR A 9 -34.23 4.10 -17.63
C THR A 9 -33.34 5.34 -17.67
N PHE A 10 -33.71 6.42 -16.95
CA PHE A 10 -32.90 7.63 -16.84
C PHE A 10 -31.59 7.39 -16.07
N VAL A 11 -31.65 6.70 -14.93
CA VAL A 11 -30.47 6.33 -14.11
C VAL A 11 -29.52 5.41 -14.89
N LEU A 12 -30.04 4.55 -15.77
CA LEU A 12 -29.22 3.65 -16.58
C LEU A 12 -28.48 4.37 -17.71
N SER A 13 -29.05 5.48 -18.23
CA SER A 13 -28.49 6.24 -19.36
C SER A 13 -27.35 7.18 -18.97
N SER A 14 -27.26 7.57 -17.69
CA SER A 14 -26.19 8.44 -17.17
C SER A 14 -24.90 7.72 -16.80
N ASN A 15 -24.90 6.39 -16.80
CA ASN A 15 -23.69 5.60 -16.54
C ASN A 15 -23.04 5.24 -17.88
N ALA A 16 -22.31 6.19 -18.47
CA ALA A 16 -21.29 5.81 -19.44
C ALA A 16 -20.32 4.87 -18.72
N LEU A 17 -20.32 3.58 -19.09
CA LEU A 17 -19.35 2.62 -18.60
C LEU A 17 -17.96 3.08 -19.06
N VAL A 18 -17.31 3.90 -18.24
CA VAL A 18 -15.87 4.09 -18.33
C VAL A 18 -15.28 2.75 -17.92
N ALA A 19 -14.77 2.00 -18.90
CA ALA A 19 -14.01 0.80 -18.63
C ALA A 19 -12.91 1.15 -17.61
N GLN A 20 -12.79 0.34 -16.56
CA GLN A 20 -11.76 0.52 -15.54
C GLN A 20 -10.41 0.59 -16.26
N SER A 21 -9.83 1.78 -16.35
CA SER A 21 -8.49 1.95 -16.91
C SER A 21 -7.56 1.11 -16.06
N LEU A 22 -7.04 0.02 -16.62
CA LEU A 22 -6.09 -0.82 -15.93
C LEU A 22 -4.89 0.06 -15.62
N GLN A 23 -4.63 0.31 -14.34
CA GLN A 23 -3.43 1.04 -13.92
C GLN A 23 -2.23 0.31 -14.52
N PRO A 24 -1.40 0.98 -15.34
CA PRO A 24 -0.27 0.33 -15.96
C PRO A 24 0.65 -0.21 -14.87
N ALA A 25 1.11 -1.45 -15.05
CA ALA A 25 2.01 -2.07 -14.09
C ALA A 25 3.31 -1.27 -13.96
N PRO A 26 3.91 -1.19 -12.75
CA PRO A 26 5.20 -0.55 -12.57
C PRO A 26 6.27 -1.18 -13.45
N ARG A 27 7.07 -0.36 -14.13
CA ARG A 27 8.19 -0.83 -14.98
C ARG A 27 9.38 -1.35 -14.16
N LEU A 28 9.48 -0.93 -12.90
CA LEU A 28 10.54 -1.30 -11.97
C LEU A 28 9.95 -1.41 -10.57
N VAL A 29 10.31 -2.48 -9.88
CA VAL A 29 10.05 -2.65 -8.45
C VAL A 29 11.40 -2.77 -7.76
N VAL A 30 11.64 -1.90 -6.78
CA VAL A 30 12.86 -1.93 -5.96
C VAL A 30 12.47 -2.42 -4.57
N ASN A 31 13.10 -3.50 -4.13
CA ASN A 31 12.97 -4.00 -2.76
C ASN A 31 14.21 -3.58 -1.97
N ILE A 32 14.00 -2.85 -0.87
CA ILE A 32 15.06 -2.38 0.03
C ILE A 32 14.85 -3.07 1.37
N THR A 33 15.85 -3.81 1.84
CA THR A 33 15.88 -4.41 3.17
C THR A 33 17.00 -3.79 3.98
N VAL A 34 16.71 -3.50 5.24
CA VAL A 34 17.69 -2.99 6.21
C VAL A 34 17.77 -4.03 7.31
N ASP A 35 18.95 -4.63 7.47
CA ASP A 35 19.15 -5.66 8.48
C ASP A 35 19.02 -5.06 9.89
N GLN A 36 18.38 -5.81 10.78
CA GLN A 36 18.12 -5.45 12.18
C GLN A 36 17.41 -4.10 12.40
N LEU A 37 16.68 -3.58 11.39
CA LEU A 37 15.89 -2.37 11.55
C LEU A 37 14.64 -2.66 12.39
N ARG A 38 14.63 -2.12 13.61
CA ARG A 38 13.46 -2.16 14.49
C ARG A 38 12.54 -0.97 14.23
N THR A 39 11.25 -1.17 14.44
CA THR A 39 10.22 -0.14 14.20
C THR A 39 10.41 1.10 15.08
N ASP A 40 10.85 0.95 16.33
CA ASP A 40 11.06 2.07 17.24
C ASP A 40 12.14 3.05 16.77
N TYR A 41 13.11 2.59 15.97
CA TYR A 41 14.13 3.46 15.39
C TYR A 41 13.56 4.41 14.33
N ILE A 42 12.51 3.98 13.61
CA ILE A 42 11.83 4.82 12.62
C ILE A 42 11.23 6.06 13.28
N GLU A 43 10.67 5.91 14.47
CA GLU A 43 10.10 7.03 15.21
C GLU A 43 11.19 7.85 15.94
N GLN A 44 12.10 7.17 16.65
CA GLN A 44 13.10 7.80 17.50
C GLN A 44 14.04 8.72 16.71
N PHE A 45 14.40 8.33 15.48
CA PHE A 45 15.34 9.09 14.64
C PHE A 45 14.64 9.93 13.57
N SER A 46 13.30 10.08 13.65
CA SER A 46 12.51 10.82 12.67
C SER A 46 13.01 12.25 12.40
N ALA A 47 13.52 12.93 13.42
CA ALA A 47 14.09 14.27 13.31
C ALA A 47 15.37 14.34 12.45
N LEU A 48 16.07 13.22 12.27
CA LEU A 48 17.30 13.13 11.48
C LEU A 48 17.03 12.79 10.01
N TYR A 49 15.80 12.46 9.63
CA TYR A 49 15.47 12.06 8.27
C TYR A 49 15.32 13.27 7.32
N SER A 50 15.95 13.16 6.16
CA SER A 50 15.75 14.09 5.06
C SER A 50 14.35 13.93 4.45
N SER A 51 13.91 14.95 3.72
CA SER A 51 12.64 14.95 2.98
C SER A 51 12.52 13.79 2.00
N ASP A 52 13.60 13.45 1.30
CA ASP A 52 13.59 12.54 0.15
C ASP A 52 13.91 11.07 0.49
N GLY A 53 13.95 10.73 1.78
CA GLY A 53 14.26 9.37 2.27
C GLY A 53 13.08 8.70 2.96
N PHE A 54 13.33 8.16 4.16
CA PHE A 54 12.30 7.51 4.99
C PHE A 54 11.07 8.41 5.20
N LYS A 55 11.26 9.72 5.37
CA LYS A 55 10.15 10.66 5.58
C LYS A 55 9.15 10.65 4.42
N ARG A 56 9.63 10.63 3.17
CA ARG A 56 8.79 10.51 1.98
C ARG A 56 8.05 9.17 1.95
N LEU A 57 8.76 8.07 2.20
CA LEU A 57 8.16 6.74 2.20
C LEU A 57 7.05 6.59 3.25
N LEU A 58 7.22 7.18 4.43
CA LEU A 58 6.24 7.16 5.51
C LEU A 58 5.03 8.07 5.26
N THR A 59 5.21 9.16 4.50
CA THR A 59 4.16 10.17 4.25
C THR A 59 3.36 9.89 2.98
N GLU A 60 4.03 9.47 1.91
CA GLU A 60 3.43 9.24 0.59
C GLU A 60 3.15 7.75 0.31
N GLY A 61 3.74 6.86 1.11
CA GLY A 61 3.59 5.41 0.96
C GLY A 61 2.55 4.79 1.87
N THR A 62 2.48 3.47 1.83
CA THR A 62 1.66 2.66 2.74
C THR A 62 2.56 2.03 3.79
N VAL A 63 2.25 2.27 5.06
CA VAL A 63 3.00 1.72 6.20
C VAL A 63 2.23 0.55 6.80
N TYR A 64 2.93 -0.57 7.03
CA TYR A 64 2.38 -1.74 7.70
C TYR A 64 3.00 -1.87 9.09
N GLU A 65 2.29 -1.41 10.11
CA GLU A 65 2.80 -1.37 11.50
C GLU A 65 2.85 -2.75 12.16
N ALA A 66 1.94 -3.65 11.79
CA ALA A 66 1.79 -4.99 12.34
C ALA A 66 2.37 -6.09 11.43
N ALA A 67 3.47 -5.80 10.73
CA ALA A 67 4.17 -6.79 9.92
C ALA A 67 4.93 -7.77 10.84
N ALA A 68 4.64 -9.06 10.73
CA ALA A 68 5.34 -10.11 11.45
C ALA A 68 6.22 -10.92 10.49
N TYR A 69 7.47 -11.13 10.86
CA TYR A 69 8.34 -12.08 10.16
C TYR A 69 8.29 -13.41 10.92
N PRO A 70 7.67 -14.47 10.36
CA PRO A 70 7.68 -15.77 11.00
C PRO A 70 9.10 -16.34 10.95
N PHE A 71 9.78 -16.37 12.09
CA PHE A 71 11.03 -17.10 12.20
C PHE A 71 10.77 -18.59 11.99
N LYS A 72 11.46 -19.19 11.01
CA LYS A 72 11.64 -20.64 10.98
C LYS A 72 12.51 -20.99 12.19
N ASN A 73 12.03 -21.86 13.08
CA ASN A 73 12.78 -22.28 14.26
C ASN A 73 14.22 -22.61 13.87
N VAL A 74 15.18 -22.01 14.58
CA VAL A 74 16.60 -22.28 14.38
C VAL A 74 16.82 -23.78 14.61
N ASP A 75 17.27 -24.49 13.58
CA ASP A 75 17.62 -25.90 13.70
C ASP A 75 18.79 -26.03 14.68
N ARG A 76 18.81 -27.09 15.48
CA ARG A 76 19.84 -27.33 16.52
C ARG A 76 21.26 -27.40 15.96
N ALA A 77 21.41 -27.53 14.64
CA ALA A 77 22.69 -27.47 13.93
C ALA A 77 23.28 -26.05 13.78
N SER A 78 22.54 -25.00 14.16
CA SER A 78 22.98 -23.59 14.08
C SER A 78 23.36 -22.98 15.45
N ALA A 79 23.46 -23.81 16.50
CA ALA A 79 23.89 -23.43 17.85
C ALA A 79 25.33 -23.86 18.13
#